data_AF-A0ABD2HGK1-F1
#
_entry.id   AF-A0ABD2HGK1-F1
#
_cell.length_a   1.000
_cell.length_b   1.000
_cell.length_c   1.000
_cell.angle_alpha   90.00
_cell.angle_beta   90.00
_cell.angle_gamma   90.00
#
_symmetry.space_group_name_H-M   'P 1'
#
loop_
_entity.id
_entity.type
_entity.pdbx_description
1 polymer ?
#
loop_
_entity_poly.entity_id
_entity_poly.type
_entity_poly.pdbx_seq_one_letter_code
_entity_poly.pdbx_strand_id
1 'polypeptide(L)' 'MELPSMEDLYSQRLGKKALRIIKDPRHPGHKLFCLLSSGRRYRSIRTKTTRLRDSFIPQARRLLNT' A
#
# COMPACT_ATOMS: atom_id res chain seq x y z
N MET A 1 -5.18 26.39 -13.79
CA MET A 1 -5.09 25.30 -12.80
C MET A 1 -5.14 24.00 -13.56
N GLU A 2 -4.09 23.21 -13.52
CA GLU A 2 -4.09 21.87 -14.11
C GLU A 2 -4.82 20.88 -13.20
N LEU A 3 -5.57 19.97 -13.81
CA LEU A 3 -6.20 18.86 -13.12
C LEU A 3 -5.14 17.79 -12.84
N PRO A 4 -5.13 17.18 -11.65
CA PRO A 4 -4.21 16.09 -11.35
C PRO A 4 -4.52 14.90 -12.27
N SER A 5 -3.47 14.16 -12.65
CA SER A 5 -3.64 12.95 -13.43
C SER A 5 -4.40 11.89 -12.64
N MET A 6 -5.00 10.95 -13.35
CA MET A 6 -5.65 9.79 -12.71
C MET A 6 -4.65 8.95 -11.90
N GLU A 7 -3.39 8.91 -12.32
CA GLU A 7 -2.32 8.20 -11.63
C GLU A 7 -1.95 8.87 -10.30
N ASP A 8 -1.85 10.21 -10.30
CA ASP A 8 -1.57 10.97 -9.08
C ASP A 8 -2.71 10.83 -8.07
N LEU A 9 -3.95 10.95 -8.54
CA LEU A 9 -5.14 10.74 -7.73
C LEU A 9 -5.18 9.33 -7.14
N TYR A 10 -4.85 8.32 -7.95
CA TYR A 10 -4.79 6.92 -7.51
C TYR A 10 -3.72 6.73 -6.43
N SER A 11 -2.48 7.16 -6.69
CA SER A 11 -1.35 7.00 -5.77
C SER A 11 -1.58 7.74 -4.45
N GLN A 12 -2.13 8.96 -4.51
CA GLN A 12 -2.45 9.73 -3.32
C GLN A 12 -3.53 9.04 -2.46
N ARG A 13 -4.60 8.52 -3.09
CA ARG A 13 -5.67 7.79 -2.39
C ARG A 13 -5.16 6.47 -1.82
N LEU A 14 -4.35 5.74 -2.58
CA LEU A 14 -3.74 4.47 -2.19
C LEU A 14 -2.88 4.66 -0.94
N GLY A 15 -1.97 5.65 -0.95
CA GLY A 15 -1.12 5.99 0.18
C GLY A 15 -1.90 6.43 1.42
N LYS A 16 -2.87 7.35 1.27
CA LYS A 16 -3.73 7.80 2.39
C LYS A 16 -4.46 6.63 3.06
N LYS A 17 -5.01 5.70 2.27
CA LYS A 17 -5.71 4.53 2.82
C LYS A 17 -4.75 3.57 3.52
N ALA A 18 -3.57 3.31 2.94
CA ALA A 18 -2.57 2.45 3.55
C ALA A 18 -2.07 3.01 4.89
N LEU A 19 -1.79 4.32 4.95
CA LEU A 19 -1.35 4.99 6.18
C LEU A 19 -2.40 4.93 7.30
N ARG A 20 -3.71 4.99 6.98
CA ARG A 20 -4.77 4.80 7.99
C ARG A 20 -4.73 3.40 8.61
N ILE A 21 -4.52 2.37 7.78
CA ILE A 21 -4.42 0.98 8.24
C ILE A 21 -3.16 0.78 9.09
N ILE A 22 -2.04 1.36 8.67
CA ILE A 22 -0.77 1.29 9.41
C ILE A 22 -0.91 1.96 10.77
N LYS A 23 -1.59 3.10 10.85
CA LYS A 23 -1.79 3.86 12.09
C LYS A 23 -2.80 3.26 13.06
N ASP A 24 -3.65 2.32 12.62
CA ASP A 24 -4.66 1.67 13.45
C ASP A 24 -4.29 0.19 13.73
N PRO A 25 -3.73 -0.12 14.91
CA PRO A 25 -3.38 -1.49 15.28
C PRO A 25 -4.57 -2.45 15.35
N ARG A 26 -5.80 -1.92 15.53
CA ARG A 26 -7.03 -2.74 15.62
C ARG A 26 -7.58 -3.08 14.23
N HIS A 27 -7.08 -2.44 13.17
CA HIS A 27 -7.54 -2.71 11.83
C HIS A 27 -7.15 -4.14 11.40
N PRO A 28 -8.06 -4.94 10.80
CA PRO A 28 -7.78 -6.32 10.43
C PRO A 28 -6.62 -6.47 9.43
N GLY A 29 -6.45 -5.47 8.56
CA GLY A 29 -5.33 -5.39 7.62
C GLY A 29 -4.00 -4.90 8.21
N HIS A 30 -3.92 -4.47 9.48
CA HIS A 30 -2.70 -3.91 10.06
C HIS A 30 -1.50 -4.88 9.96
N LYS A 31 -1.74 -6.17 10.25
CA LYS A 31 -0.74 -7.25 10.16
C LYS A 31 -0.22 -7.49 8.73
N LEU A 32 -0.90 -6.96 7.71
CA LEU A 32 -0.43 -7.01 6.33
C LEU A 32 0.58 -5.90 6.01
N PHE A 33 0.79 -4.94 6.91
CA PHE A 33 1.76 -3.85 6.77
C PHE A 33 2.86 -3.95 7.85
N CYS A 34 3.44 -5.13 8.01
CA CYS A 34 4.62 -5.29 8.87
C CYS A 34 5.91 -4.87 8.16
N LEU A 35 6.67 -4.00 8.83
CA LEU A 35 8.05 -3.66 8.46
C LEU A 35 8.97 -4.87 8.67
N LEU A 36 10.03 -4.94 7.88
CA LEU A 36 11.17 -5.83 8.12
C LEU A 36 11.97 -5.33 9.32
N SER A 37 12.86 -6.17 9.85
CA SER A 37 13.73 -5.83 11.00
C SER A 37 14.58 -4.57 10.76
N SER A 38 14.86 -4.23 9.50
CA SER A 38 15.55 -2.99 9.14
C SER A 38 14.71 -1.72 9.33
N GLY A 39 13.40 -1.83 9.57
CA GLY A 39 12.48 -0.69 9.73
C GLY A 39 12.21 0.12 8.46
N ARG A 40 12.85 -0.23 7.33
CA ARG A 40 12.81 0.58 6.09
C ARG A 40 11.78 0.13 5.07
N ARG A 41 11.44 -1.16 5.03
CA ARG A 41 10.60 -1.76 3.99
C ARG A 41 9.56 -2.69 4.57
N TYR A 42 8.42 -2.76 3.92
CA TYR A 42 7.36 -3.73 4.17
C TYR A 42 7.64 -5.05 3.45
N ARG A 43 7.33 -6.18 4.08
CA ARG A 43 7.51 -7.54 3.51
C ARG A 43 6.71 -7.82 2.22
N SER A 44 7.30 -7.88 1.04
CA SER A 44 6.54 -8.12 -0.21
C SER A 44 5.60 -9.35 -0.18
N ILE A 45 4.43 -9.21 -0.81
CA ILE A 45 3.47 -10.31 -1.02
C ILE A 45 3.69 -10.89 -2.41
N ARG A 46 3.95 -12.20 -2.50
CA ARG A 46 4.03 -12.89 -3.78
C ARG A 46 2.62 -13.03 -4.37
N THR A 47 2.42 -12.52 -5.58
CA THR A 47 1.14 -12.60 -6.30
C THR A 47 1.28 -13.51 -7.51
N LYS A 48 0.38 -14.48 -7.69
CA LYS A 48 0.37 -15.39 -8.84
C LYS A 48 -0.51 -14.91 -10.01
N THR A 49 -1.47 -14.04 -9.72
CA THR A 49 -2.45 -13.54 -10.70
C THR A 49 -2.39 -12.01 -10.77
N THR A 50 -2.70 -11.47 -11.94
CA THR A 50 -2.85 -10.02 -12.17
C THR A 50 -3.93 -9.43 -11.26
N ARG A 51 -5.06 -10.12 -11.11
CA ARG A 51 -6.14 -9.70 -10.21
C ARG A 51 -5.67 -9.46 -8.76
N LEU A 52 -4.87 -10.36 -8.19
CA LEU A 52 -4.33 -10.14 -6.85
C LEU A 52 -3.25 -9.05 -6.86
N ARG A 53 -2.37 -9.08 -7.86
CA ARG A 53 -1.29 -8.09 -8.05
C ARG A 53 -1.82 -6.66 -8.08
N ASP A 54 -2.97 -6.45 -8.71
CA ASP A 54 -3.54 -5.14 -8.98
C ASP A 54 -4.61 -4.77 -7.93
N SER A 55 -4.79 -5.61 -6.91
CA SER A 55 -5.60 -5.30 -5.73
C SER A 55 -4.89 -4.32 -4.78
N PHE A 56 -5.67 -3.76 -3.85
CA PHE A 56 -5.21 -2.71 -2.94
C PHE A 56 -3.94 -3.05 -2.15
N ILE A 57 -3.86 -4.24 -1.50
CA ILE A 57 -2.77 -4.52 -0.56
C ILE A 57 -1.41 -4.63 -1.28
N PRO A 58 -1.24 -5.44 -2.34
CA PRO A 58 0.05 -5.52 -3.03
C PRO A 58 0.46 -4.20 -3.68
N GLN A 59 -0.48 -3.43 -4.23
CA GLN A 59 -0.20 -2.10 -4.79
C GLN A 59 0.23 -1.10 -3.70
N ALA A 60 -0.49 -1.04 -2.58
CA ALA A 60 -0.13 -0.17 -1.46
C ALA A 60 1.26 -0.47 -0.90
N ARG A 61 1.62 -1.76 -0.79
CA ARG A 61 2.96 -2.15 -0.32
C ARG A 61 4.07 -1.78 -1.29
N ARG A 62 3.81 -1.82 -2.60
CA ARG A 62 4.78 -1.34 -3.61
C ARG A 62 4.98 0.16 -3.49
N LEU A 63 3.89 0.92 -3.44
CA LEU A 63 3.93 2.37 -3.27
C LEU A 63 4.73 2.79 -2.02
N LEU A 64 4.57 2.07 -0.92
CA LEU A 64 5.26 2.35 0.34
C LEU A 64 6.70 1.81 0.43
N ASN A 65 7.13 0.99 -0.53
CA ASN A 65 8.47 0.41 -0.59
C ASN A 65 9.40 1.12 -1.60
N THR A 66 8.85 2.02 -2.40
CA THR A 66 9.59 2.97 -3.23
C THR A 66 10.30 3.97 -2.33
#